data_AF-A0A961TQW7-F1
#
_entry.id   AF-A0A961TQW7-F1
#
_cell.length_a   1.000
_cell.length_b   1.000
_cell.length_c   1.000
_cell.angle_alpha   90.00
_cell.angle_beta   90.00
_cell.angle_gamma   90.00
#
_symmetry.space_group_name_H-M   'P 1'
#
loop_
_entity.id
_entity.type
_entity.pdbx_description
1 polymer ?
#
loop_
_entity_poly.entity_id
_entity_poly.type
_entity_poly.pdbx_seq_one_letter_code
_entity_poly.pdbx_strand_id
1 'polypeptide(L)'
;MTDRAWKTKMPRKLHDAMGLMFANLDAPFAFTDREYGLRIEGYVMAWEGYPDDLIERALRDFGGARVDRPSSKKNKLPAPEELKDYLHKLANEIGAPSVARSGKSLAQPHSPLWFASVFAELLAGPKANMPAPNAATQKLIAMGGEKGKRARLQYLAGNGYGEVQYMYARAEDGRSSAVPSTFNVLTPLLETVPIDADVINAWRSEFERRGWPWFPTLGRLRVVYLPVGGPASIAAFEAALRVAVEGNEAGAA
;
A
#
# COMPACT_ATOMS: atom_id res chain seq x y z
N MET A 1 6.57 14.41 -33.64
CA MET A 1 7.18 15.22 -32.58
C MET A 1 7.41 14.32 -31.36
N THR A 2 8.47 13.50 -31.41
CA THR A 2 8.91 12.64 -30.30
C THR A 2 9.85 13.46 -29.44
N ASP A 3 9.27 14.26 -28.55
CA ASP A 3 10.06 15.16 -27.72
C ASP A 3 10.75 14.38 -26.59
N ARG A 4 12.02 14.72 -26.37
CA ARG A 4 13.00 14.03 -25.52
C ARG A 4 12.77 14.34 -24.03
N ALA A 5 11.54 14.22 -23.55
CA ALA A 5 11.16 14.60 -22.19
C ALA A 5 11.92 13.82 -21.10
N TRP A 6 12.37 12.59 -21.40
CA TRP A 6 13.17 11.79 -20.45
C TRP A 6 14.60 12.31 -20.27
N LYS A 7 15.20 12.96 -21.29
CA LYS A 7 16.56 13.54 -21.19
C LYS A 7 16.59 14.76 -20.26
N THR A 8 15.47 15.47 -20.15
CA THR A 8 15.34 16.69 -19.33
C THR A 8 14.87 16.41 -17.90
N LYS A 9 14.32 15.22 -17.60
CA LYS A 9 13.78 14.87 -16.28
C LYS A 9 14.65 13.88 -15.47
N MET A 10 15.59 13.18 -16.10
CA MET A 10 16.40 12.17 -15.40
C MET A 10 17.64 12.81 -14.76
N PRO A 11 17.89 12.58 -13.45
CA PRO A 11 19.13 12.98 -12.79
C PRO A 11 20.36 12.48 -13.55
N ARG A 12 21.39 13.33 -13.68
CA ARG A 12 22.61 13.02 -14.44
C ARG A 12 23.29 11.72 -13.98
N LYS A 13 23.28 11.45 -12.67
CA LYS A 13 23.82 10.19 -12.11
C LYS A 13 23.11 8.93 -12.61
N LEU A 14 21.79 8.97 -12.81
CA LEU A 14 21.02 7.85 -13.35
C LEU A 14 21.27 7.68 -14.84
N HIS A 15 21.39 8.80 -15.58
CA HIS A 15 21.78 8.79 -16.98
C HIS A 15 23.12 8.08 -17.18
N ASP A 16 24.12 8.43 -16.36
CA ASP A 16 25.47 7.88 -16.46
C ASP A 16 25.50 6.40 -16.04
N ALA A 17 24.78 6.02 -14.99
CA ALA A 17 24.65 4.61 -14.56
C ALA A 17 23.94 3.73 -15.60
N MET A 18 22.89 4.25 -16.23
CA MET A 18 22.20 3.54 -17.32
C MET A 18 23.11 3.42 -18.55
N GLY A 19 23.85 4.46 -18.90
CA GLY A 19 24.85 4.43 -19.96
C GLY A 19 25.92 3.37 -19.71
N LEU A 20 26.41 3.25 -18.47
CA LEU A 20 27.38 2.22 -18.08
C LEU A 20 26.80 0.80 -18.20
N MET A 21 25.55 0.60 -17.76
CA MET A 21 24.86 -0.69 -17.90
C MET A 21 24.70 -1.08 -19.38
N PHE A 22 24.37 -0.11 -20.24
CA PHE A 22 24.18 -0.34 -21.66
C PHE A 22 25.50 -0.58 -22.41
N ALA A 23 26.59 0.02 -21.96
CA ALA A 23 27.92 -0.21 -22.53
C ALA A 23 28.50 -1.58 -22.15
N ASN A 24 28.19 -2.07 -20.95
CA ASN A 24 28.73 -3.32 -20.43
C ASN A 24 27.93 -4.57 -20.81
N LEU A 25 26.70 -4.39 -21.27
CA LEU A 25 25.83 -5.47 -21.72
C LEU A 25 25.66 -5.37 -23.23
N ASP A 26 25.59 -6.52 -23.88
CA ASP A 26 25.29 -6.70 -25.30
C ASP A 26 23.89 -6.14 -25.55
N ALA A 27 23.84 -4.84 -25.82
CA ALA A 27 22.72 -4.21 -26.48
C ALA A 27 22.80 -4.72 -27.92
N PRO A 28 21.80 -5.46 -28.43
CA PRO A 28 21.77 -5.70 -29.86
C PRO A 28 21.79 -4.32 -30.54
N PHE A 29 22.85 -4.05 -31.30
CA PHE A 29 23.07 -2.83 -32.09
C PHE A 29 22.02 -2.63 -33.22
N ALA A 30 20.80 -3.10 -33.02
CA ALA A 30 19.71 -3.14 -33.99
C ALA A 30 18.41 -2.51 -33.46
N PHE A 31 18.44 -1.76 -32.35
CA PHE A 31 17.28 -0.98 -31.98
C PHE A 31 17.18 0.26 -32.86
N THR A 32 16.04 0.42 -33.50
CA THR A 32 15.64 1.70 -34.08
C THR A 32 15.53 2.76 -32.98
N ASP A 33 15.67 4.04 -33.32
CA ASP A 33 15.51 5.16 -32.37
C ASP A 33 14.20 5.07 -31.56
N ARG A 34 13.15 4.49 -32.16
CA ARG A 34 11.85 4.26 -31.52
C ARG A 34 11.89 3.16 -30.46
N GLU A 35 12.49 2.01 -30.77
CA GLU A 35 12.59 0.88 -29.83
C GLU A 35 13.51 1.21 -28.65
N TYR A 36 14.57 1.97 -28.92
CA TYR A 36 15.44 2.50 -27.87
C TYR A 36 14.68 3.44 -26.92
N GLY A 37 13.84 4.34 -27.47
CA GLY A 37 12.98 5.21 -26.68
C GLY A 37 11.98 4.45 -25.79
N LEU A 38 11.30 3.44 -26.35
CA LEU A 38 10.35 2.60 -25.60
C LEU A 38 11.03 1.79 -24.51
N ARG A 39 12.27 1.33 -24.74
CA ARG A 39 13.06 0.60 -23.75
C ARG A 39 13.42 1.49 -22.56
N ILE A 40 13.87 2.71 -22.83
CA ILE A 40 14.16 3.72 -21.80
C ILE A 40 12.89 4.05 -21.02
N GLU A 41 11.77 4.26 -21.70
CA GLU A 41 10.49 4.51 -21.05
C GLU A 41 10.07 3.34 -20.14
N GLY A 42 10.24 2.11 -20.60
CA GLY A 42 10.01 0.92 -19.78
C GLY A 42 10.88 0.88 -18.52
N TYR A 43 12.17 1.23 -18.61
CA TYR A 43 13.03 1.33 -17.43
C TYR A 43 12.61 2.48 -16.49
N VAL A 44 12.22 3.62 -17.05
CA VAL A 44 11.71 4.75 -16.28
C VAL A 44 10.47 4.35 -15.49
N MET A 45 9.53 3.65 -16.11
CA MET A 45 8.35 3.09 -15.45
C MET A 45 8.71 2.00 -14.43
N ALA A 46 9.76 1.22 -14.67
CA ALA A 46 10.19 0.15 -13.77
C ALA A 46 10.77 0.67 -12.45
N TRP A 47 11.45 1.82 -12.48
CA TRP A 47 12.11 2.41 -11.32
C TRP A 47 11.37 3.62 -10.74
N GLU A 48 10.23 4.00 -11.30
CA GLU A 48 9.39 5.08 -10.78
C GLU A 48 9.00 4.80 -9.32
N GLY A 49 9.20 5.79 -8.44
CA GLY A 49 8.96 5.65 -6.99
C GLY A 49 10.09 4.98 -6.20
N TYR A 50 11.25 4.69 -6.79
CA TYR A 50 12.43 4.30 -6.01
C TYR A 50 13.36 5.49 -5.78
N PRO A 51 14.07 5.57 -4.63
CA PRO A 51 15.08 6.60 -4.41
C PRO A 51 16.20 6.48 -5.45
N ASP A 52 16.68 7.60 -5.98
CA ASP A 52 17.73 7.60 -7.01
C ASP A 52 18.96 6.75 -6.65
N ASP A 53 19.38 6.74 -5.38
CA ASP A 53 20.56 5.99 -4.95
C ASP A 53 20.34 4.47 -5.02
N LEU A 54 19.09 4.03 -4.83
CA LEU A 54 18.69 2.64 -4.99
C LEU A 54 18.64 2.24 -6.47
N ILE A 55 18.14 3.15 -7.31
CA ILE A 55 18.13 2.98 -8.78
C ILE A 55 19.56 2.88 -9.30
N GLU A 56 20.42 3.82 -8.89
CA GLU A 56 21.83 3.85 -9.27
C GLU A 56 22.54 2.54 -8.86
N ARG A 57 22.32 2.09 -7.63
CA ARG A 57 22.86 0.81 -7.14
C ARG A 57 22.40 -0.36 -8.00
N ALA A 58 21.11 -0.45 -8.32
CA ALA A 58 20.57 -1.52 -9.14
C ALA A 58 21.20 -1.53 -10.55
N LEU A 59 21.29 -0.37 -11.20
CA LEU A 59 21.91 -0.24 -12.52
C LEU A 59 23.38 -0.66 -12.51
N ARG A 60 24.13 -0.27 -11.46
CA ARG A 60 25.53 -0.69 -11.28
C ARG A 60 25.66 -2.19 -11.05
N ASP A 61 24.75 -2.81 -10.30
CA ASP A 61 24.78 -4.25 -10.04
C ASP A 61 24.52 -5.06 -11.33
N PHE A 62 23.58 -4.62 -12.17
CA PHE A 62 23.36 -5.23 -13.49
C PHE A 62 24.55 -5.01 -14.42
N GLY A 63 25.05 -3.76 -14.52
CA GLY A 63 26.20 -3.43 -15.36
C GLY A 63 27.53 -4.04 -14.91
N GLY A 64 27.63 -4.43 -13.63
CA GLY A 64 28.79 -5.11 -13.05
C GLY A 64 28.63 -6.62 -12.86
N ALA A 65 27.57 -7.22 -13.44
CA ALA A 65 27.26 -8.66 -13.33
C ALA A 65 27.17 -9.19 -11.89
N ARG A 66 26.73 -8.36 -10.94
CA ARG A 66 26.51 -8.72 -9.53
C ARG A 66 25.14 -9.35 -9.27
N VAL A 67 24.23 -9.24 -10.24
CA VAL A 67 22.93 -9.90 -10.23
C VAL A 67 23.08 -11.31 -10.79
N ASP A 68 22.68 -12.32 -10.01
CA ASP A 68 22.67 -13.70 -10.49
C ASP A 68 21.62 -13.86 -11.60
N ARG A 69 22.08 -14.22 -12.80
CA ARG A 69 21.25 -14.39 -13.99
C ARG A 69 21.69 -15.64 -14.76
N PRO A 70 20.77 -16.33 -15.46
CA PRO A 70 21.13 -17.45 -16.32
C PRO A 70 22.22 -17.06 -17.32
N SER A 71 23.15 -17.97 -17.62
CA SER A 71 24.28 -17.71 -18.54
C SER A 71 23.85 -17.16 -19.91
N SER A 72 22.65 -17.54 -20.39
CA SER A 72 22.06 -17.05 -21.65
C SER A 72 21.60 -15.58 -21.61
N LYS A 73 21.53 -14.98 -20.42
CA LYS A 73 21.07 -13.61 -20.15
C LYS A 73 22.14 -12.72 -19.51
N LYS A 74 23.23 -13.29 -18.98
CA LYS A 74 24.27 -12.53 -18.24
C LYS A 74 24.82 -11.33 -19.01
N ASN A 75 25.02 -11.51 -20.32
CA ASN A 75 25.56 -10.45 -21.17
C ASN A 75 24.46 -9.63 -21.85
N LYS A 76 23.17 -9.86 -21.60
CA LYS A 76 22.08 -9.12 -22.24
C LYS A 76 21.56 -8.04 -21.31
N LEU A 77 21.06 -6.94 -21.88
CA LEU A 77 20.29 -5.95 -21.12
C LEU A 77 19.16 -6.63 -20.31
N PRO A 78 18.95 -6.25 -19.04
CA PRO A 78 17.79 -6.71 -18.29
C PRO A 78 16.49 -6.31 -18.97
N ALA A 79 15.43 -7.08 -18.76
CA ALA A 79 14.10 -6.57 -19.01
C ALA A 79 13.74 -5.50 -17.95
N PRO A 80 12.89 -4.51 -18.26
CA PRO A 80 12.39 -3.58 -17.26
C PRO A 80 11.79 -4.27 -16.03
N GLU A 81 11.10 -5.39 -16.23
CA GLU A 81 10.53 -6.22 -15.17
C GLU A 81 11.61 -6.87 -14.30
N GLU A 82 12.70 -7.37 -14.91
CA GLU A 82 13.84 -7.94 -14.17
C GLU A 82 14.52 -6.87 -13.29
N LEU A 83 14.63 -5.62 -13.79
CA LEU A 83 15.14 -4.50 -13.02
C LEU A 83 14.21 -4.14 -11.86
N LYS A 84 12.90 -4.10 -12.11
CA LYS A 84 11.87 -3.80 -11.11
C LYS A 84 11.86 -4.81 -9.96
N ASP A 85 11.91 -6.10 -10.28
CA ASP A 85 11.94 -7.17 -9.28
C ASP A 85 13.19 -7.07 -8.40
N TYR A 86 14.35 -6.75 -9.00
CA TYR A 86 15.58 -6.56 -8.27
C TYR A 86 15.57 -5.31 -7.37
N LEU A 87 15.03 -4.19 -7.87
CA LEU A 87 14.82 -2.98 -7.07
C LEU A 87 13.93 -3.25 -5.86
N HIS A 88 12.88 -4.03 -6.04
CA HIS A 88 11.99 -4.42 -4.96
C HIS A 88 12.72 -5.26 -3.88
N LYS A 89 13.53 -6.23 -4.32
CA LYS A 89 14.37 -7.03 -3.43
C LYS A 89 15.35 -6.15 -2.64
N LEU A 90 16.07 -5.25 -3.31
CA LEU A 90 17.02 -4.35 -2.66
C LEU A 90 16.34 -3.41 -1.66
N ALA A 91 15.17 -2.85 -2.01
CA ALA A 91 14.41 -2.00 -1.10
C ALA A 91 14.05 -2.72 0.21
N ASN A 92 13.58 -3.97 0.09
CA ASN A 92 13.23 -4.80 1.25
C ASN A 92 14.47 -5.14 2.11
N GLU A 93 15.62 -5.41 1.49
CA GLU A 93 16.86 -5.75 2.21
C GLU A 93 17.40 -4.60 3.06
N ILE A 94 17.33 -3.36 2.55
CA ILE A 94 17.90 -2.20 3.24
C ILE A 94 16.88 -1.45 4.10
N GLY A 95 15.65 -1.94 4.18
CA GLY A 95 14.55 -1.25 4.86
C GLY A 95 14.26 0.13 4.28
N ALA A 96 14.66 0.39 3.02
CA ALA A 96 14.32 1.63 2.36
C ALA A 96 12.81 1.62 2.11
N PRO A 97 12.13 2.77 2.29
CA PRO A 97 10.77 2.90 1.80
C PRO A 97 10.85 2.73 0.27
N SER A 98 10.50 1.54 -0.23
CA SER A 98 9.86 1.45 -1.54
C SER A 98 8.75 2.50 -1.47
N VAL A 99 8.79 3.56 -2.28
CA VAL A 99 7.63 4.44 -2.38
C VAL A 99 6.58 3.56 -3.04
N ALA A 100 5.84 2.86 -2.20
CA ALA A 100 4.41 2.91 -2.15
C ALA A 100 3.87 3.15 -3.56
N ARG A 101 3.81 2.07 -4.36
CA ARG A 101 3.21 2.06 -5.70
C ARG A 101 2.01 3.01 -5.69
N SER A 102 2.06 4.07 -6.49
CA SER A 102 0.89 4.90 -6.80
C SER A 102 -0.05 4.04 -7.67
N GLY A 103 -0.81 3.16 -7.01
CA GLY A 103 -1.59 2.13 -7.68
C GLY A 103 -2.43 1.32 -6.71
N LYS A 104 -3.32 0.50 -7.26
CA LYS A 104 -4.17 -0.42 -6.48
C LYS A 104 -3.56 -1.82 -6.44
N SER A 105 -3.53 -2.44 -5.27
CA SER A 105 -3.26 -3.88 -5.08
C SER A 105 -4.57 -4.61 -4.76
N LEU A 106 -4.65 -5.89 -5.13
CA LEU A 106 -5.78 -6.75 -4.73
C LEU A 106 -5.46 -7.39 -3.38
N ALA A 107 -6.18 -6.98 -2.34
CA ALA A 107 -6.11 -7.58 -1.02
C ALA A 107 -7.09 -8.75 -0.93
N GLN A 108 -6.58 -9.96 -0.67
CA GLN A 108 -7.43 -11.13 -0.46
C GLN A 108 -8.25 -10.97 0.83
N PRO A 109 -9.50 -11.51 0.89
CA PRO A 109 -10.32 -11.47 2.10
C PRO A 109 -9.53 -11.93 3.33
N HIS A 110 -9.61 -11.15 4.40
CA HIS A 110 -8.98 -11.47 5.69
C HIS A 110 -7.44 -11.59 5.67
N SER A 111 -6.76 -11.17 4.58
CA SER A 111 -5.30 -11.08 4.53
C SER A 111 -4.75 -9.92 5.36
N PRO A 112 -3.45 -9.90 5.70
CA PRO A 112 -2.83 -8.75 6.38
C PRO A 112 -3.06 -7.43 5.64
N LEU A 113 -2.91 -7.42 4.32
CA LEU A 113 -3.14 -6.21 3.51
C LEU A 113 -4.59 -5.73 3.58
N TRP A 114 -5.54 -6.67 3.64
CA TRP A 114 -6.96 -6.33 3.77
C TRP A 114 -7.25 -5.70 5.14
N PHE A 115 -6.73 -6.28 6.23
CA PHE A 115 -6.87 -5.70 7.56
C PHE A 115 -6.16 -4.35 7.69
N ALA A 116 -4.95 -4.20 7.15
CA ALA A 116 -4.24 -2.93 7.13
C ALA A 116 -5.08 -1.83 6.44
N SER A 117 -5.74 -2.18 5.33
CA SER A 117 -6.60 -1.26 4.58
C SER A 117 -7.89 -0.93 5.34
N VAL A 118 -8.48 -1.89 6.05
CA VAL A 118 -9.61 -1.63 6.96
C VAL A 118 -9.22 -0.63 8.04
N PHE A 119 -8.10 -0.85 8.74
CA PHE A 119 -7.64 0.09 9.76
C PHE A 119 -7.29 1.46 9.19
N ALA A 120 -6.74 1.53 7.97
CA ALA A 120 -6.50 2.80 7.28
C ALA A 120 -7.80 3.58 7.06
N GLU A 121 -8.85 2.94 6.54
CA GLU A 121 -10.16 3.58 6.34
C GLU A 121 -10.83 3.96 7.67
N LEU A 122 -10.69 3.14 8.71
CA LEU A 122 -11.22 3.44 10.05
C LEU A 122 -10.54 4.66 10.68
N LEU A 123 -9.22 4.79 10.51
CA LEU A 123 -8.42 5.90 11.02
C LEU A 123 -8.58 7.18 10.21
N ALA A 124 -8.90 7.09 8.91
CA ALA A 124 -9.28 8.23 8.08
C ALA A 124 -10.59 8.90 8.58
N GLY A 125 -11.42 8.16 9.32
CA GLY A 125 -12.63 8.67 9.94
C GLY A 125 -13.87 8.52 9.06
N PRO A 126 -15.04 8.91 9.60
CA PRO A 126 -16.31 8.75 8.89
C PRO A 126 -16.39 9.67 7.67
N LYS A 127 -17.02 9.20 6.59
CA LYS A 127 -17.21 10.00 5.38
C LYS A 127 -18.13 11.20 5.66
N ALA A 128 -17.86 12.33 5.02
CA ALA A 128 -18.60 13.58 5.27
C ALA A 128 -20.06 13.54 4.78
N ASN A 129 -20.36 12.71 3.78
CA ASN A 129 -21.66 12.61 3.12
C ASN A 129 -22.56 11.50 3.70
N MET A 130 -22.54 11.32 5.03
CA MET A 130 -23.46 10.38 5.67
C MET A 130 -24.92 10.82 5.47
N PRO A 131 -25.86 9.87 5.37
CA PRO A 131 -27.28 10.21 5.48
C PRO A 131 -27.55 10.93 6.81
N ALA A 132 -28.69 11.61 6.90
CA ALA A 132 -29.15 12.13 8.18
C ALA A 132 -29.70 10.96 9.02
N PRO A 133 -29.48 10.93 10.35
CA PRO A 133 -30.16 9.97 11.19
C PRO A 133 -31.68 10.16 11.12
N ASN A 134 -32.45 9.09 11.34
CA ASN A 134 -33.91 9.22 11.42
C ASN A 134 -34.34 10.08 12.64
N ALA A 135 -35.57 10.58 12.64
CA ALA A 135 -36.07 11.50 13.67
C ALA A 135 -35.94 10.94 15.11
N ALA A 136 -36.15 9.63 15.30
CA ALA A 136 -36.01 8.99 16.61
C ALA A 136 -34.54 9.00 17.10
N THR A 137 -33.60 8.70 16.20
CA THR A 137 -32.16 8.69 16.51
C THR A 137 -31.66 10.12 16.72
N GLN A 138 -32.11 11.09 15.91
CA GLN A 138 -31.80 12.50 16.10
C GLN A 138 -32.25 12.99 17.47
N LYS A 139 -33.49 12.68 17.87
CA LYS A 139 -34.01 13.03 19.19
C LYS A 139 -33.18 12.39 20.31
N LEU A 140 -32.82 11.13 20.17
CA LEU A 140 -32.00 10.42 21.16
C LEU A 140 -30.59 11.01 21.28
N ILE A 141 -29.97 11.40 20.17
CA ILE A 141 -28.67 12.09 20.14
C ILE A 141 -28.79 13.48 20.79
N ALA A 142 -29.83 14.25 20.45
CA ALA A 142 -30.07 15.58 20.97
C ALA A 142 -30.35 15.61 22.48
N MET A 143 -30.98 14.56 23.02
CA MET A 143 -31.17 14.40 24.47
C MET A 143 -29.86 14.23 25.24
N GLY A 144 -28.76 13.88 24.57
CA GLY A 144 -27.44 13.75 25.18
C GLY A 144 -27.31 12.59 26.17
N GLY A 145 -26.31 12.68 27.05
CA GLY A 145 -25.93 11.63 27.98
C GLY A 145 -25.40 10.36 27.32
N GLU A 146 -25.22 9.29 28.10
CA GLU A 146 -24.65 8.03 27.62
C GLU A 146 -25.49 7.37 26.52
N LYS A 147 -26.84 7.46 26.61
CA LYS A 147 -27.73 6.91 25.58
C LYS A 147 -27.60 7.68 24.26
N GLY A 148 -27.53 9.01 24.29
CA GLY A 148 -27.33 9.82 23.09
C GLY A 148 -25.96 9.63 22.47
N LYS A 149 -24.91 9.51 23.30
CA LYS A 149 -23.55 9.18 22.84
C LYS A 149 -23.50 7.81 22.17
N ARG A 150 -24.10 6.78 22.78
CA ARG A 150 -24.17 5.43 22.21
C ARG A 150 -24.94 5.42 20.89
N ALA A 151 -26.07 6.14 20.81
CA ALA A 151 -26.84 6.28 19.58
C ALA A 151 -26.01 6.92 18.46
N ARG A 152 -25.23 7.96 18.77
CA ARG A 152 -24.30 8.59 17.82
C ARG A 152 -23.22 7.62 17.34
N LEU A 153 -22.59 6.87 18.24
CA LEU A 153 -21.53 5.90 17.89
C LEU A 153 -22.08 4.74 17.05
N GLN A 154 -23.27 4.22 17.37
CA GLN A 154 -23.96 3.21 16.57
C GLN A 154 -24.31 3.73 15.18
N TYR A 155 -24.78 4.98 15.10
CA TYR A 155 -25.05 5.63 13.82
C TYR A 155 -23.80 5.74 12.96
N LEU A 156 -22.67 6.16 13.55
CA LEU A 156 -21.37 6.23 12.87
C LEU A 156 -20.91 4.85 12.39
N ALA A 157 -21.00 3.82 13.23
CA ALA A 157 -20.61 2.47 12.83
C ALA A 157 -21.43 1.97 11.62
N GLY A 158 -22.74 2.25 11.61
CA GLY A 158 -23.64 1.82 10.55
C GLY A 158 -23.62 2.66 9.28
N ASN A 159 -23.18 3.93 9.32
CA ASN A 159 -23.33 4.84 8.17
C ASN A 159 -22.04 5.59 7.78
N GLY A 160 -21.09 5.73 8.70
CA GLY A 160 -19.89 6.55 8.50
C GLY A 160 -18.77 5.88 7.74
N TYR A 161 -18.71 4.55 7.73
CA TYR A 161 -17.59 3.79 7.20
C TYR A 161 -17.98 2.92 5.99
N GLY A 162 -18.55 3.56 4.97
CA GLY A 162 -19.06 2.88 3.77
C GLY A 162 -18.03 1.98 3.07
N GLU A 163 -16.79 2.44 2.94
CA GLU A 163 -15.70 1.63 2.35
C GLU A 163 -15.39 0.37 3.16
N VAL A 164 -15.35 0.48 4.49
CA VAL A 164 -15.13 -0.67 5.38
C VAL A 164 -16.28 -1.66 5.25
N GLN A 165 -17.52 -1.18 5.23
CA GLN A 165 -18.69 -2.04 5.03
C GLN A 165 -18.68 -2.73 3.67
N TYR A 166 -18.28 -2.00 2.61
CA TYR A 166 -18.10 -2.57 1.28
C TYR A 166 -17.02 -3.67 1.28
N MET A 167 -15.88 -3.43 1.95
CA MET A 167 -14.83 -4.42 2.11
C MET A 167 -15.30 -5.65 2.89
N TYR A 168 -16.12 -5.48 3.93
CA TYR A 168 -16.71 -6.58 4.70
C TYR A 168 -17.64 -7.42 3.82
N ALA A 169 -18.57 -6.79 3.10
CA ALA A 169 -19.50 -7.49 2.20
C ALA A 169 -18.76 -8.30 1.12
N ARG A 170 -17.72 -7.72 0.51
CA ARG A 170 -16.87 -8.47 -0.45
C ARG A 170 -16.15 -9.65 0.19
N ALA A 171 -15.64 -9.48 1.41
CA ALA A 171 -14.95 -10.55 2.12
C ALA A 171 -15.89 -11.70 2.49
N GLU A 172 -17.15 -11.42 2.83
CA GLU A 172 -18.19 -12.44 3.05
C GLU A 172 -18.47 -13.27 1.80
N ASP A 173 -18.43 -12.65 0.62
CA ASP A 173 -18.53 -13.31 -0.68
C ASP A 173 -17.21 -13.99 -1.13
N GLY A 174 -16.15 -13.95 -0.32
CA GLY A 174 -14.83 -14.49 -0.67
C GLY A 174 -14.09 -13.70 -1.76
N ARG A 175 -14.47 -12.44 -2.00
CA ARG A 175 -13.91 -11.58 -3.07
C ARG A 175 -12.85 -10.62 -2.56
N SER A 176 -11.73 -10.54 -3.27
CA SER A 176 -10.67 -9.58 -2.99
C SER A 176 -11.15 -8.13 -3.17
N SER A 177 -10.51 -7.20 -2.46
CA SER A 177 -10.75 -5.74 -2.55
C SER A 177 -9.55 -5.03 -3.16
N ALA A 178 -9.79 -4.06 -4.04
CA ALA A 178 -8.74 -3.22 -4.59
C ALA A 178 -8.42 -2.09 -3.59
N VAL A 179 -7.18 -2.05 -3.10
CA VAL A 179 -6.72 -1.14 -2.03
C VAL A 179 -5.46 -0.38 -2.46
N PRO A 180 -5.15 0.80 -1.91
CA PRO A 180 -3.89 1.49 -2.16
C PRO A 180 -2.71 0.58 -1.88
N SER A 181 -1.84 0.40 -2.87
CA SER A 181 -0.69 -0.48 -2.72
C SER A 181 0.40 0.09 -1.80
N THR A 182 0.30 1.38 -1.49
CA THR A 182 1.03 2.07 -0.42
C THR A 182 0.80 1.42 0.95
N PHE A 183 -0.39 0.84 1.21
CA PHE A 183 -0.71 0.20 2.48
C PHE A 183 0.01 -1.12 2.74
N ASN A 184 0.75 -1.67 1.77
CA ASN A 184 1.58 -2.87 2.01
C ASN A 184 2.61 -2.64 3.12
N VAL A 185 3.14 -1.42 3.26
CA VAL A 185 4.13 -1.07 4.29
C VAL A 185 3.58 -1.17 5.71
N LEU A 186 2.24 -1.21 5.86
CA LEU A 186 1.57 -1.33 7.16
C LEU A 186 1.38 -2.78 7.60
N THR A 187 1.51 -3.74 6.67
CA THR A 187 1.29 -5.16 6.98
C THR A 187 2.24 -5.74 8.03
N PRO A 188 3.54 -5.34 8.12
CA PRO A 188 4.43 -5.79 9.19
C PRO A 188 4.07 -5.21 10.57
N LEU A 189 3.20 -4.20 10.64
CA LEU A 189 2.70 -3.61 11.89
C LEU A 189 1.45 -4.32 12.42
N LEU A 190 1.06 -5.43 11.80
CA LEU A 190 -0.03 -6.28 12.24
C LEU A 190 0.52 -7.58 12.81
N GLU A 191 -0.09 -8.06 13.88
CA GLU A 191 0.11 -9.40 14.44
C GLU A 191 -1.07 -10.31 14.11
N THR A 192 -0.78 -11.60 13.97
CA THR A 192 -1.82 -12.64 13.85
C THR A 192 -2.39 -12.94 15.23
N VAL A 193 -3.68 -12.67 15.41
CA VAL A 193 -4.40 -12.84 16.67
C VAL A 193 -5.44 -13.95 16.53
N PRO A 194 -5.36 -15.02 17.34
CA PRO A 194 -6.43 -16.01 17.46
C PRO A 194 -7.74 -15.37 17.92
N ILE A 195 -8.88 -15.82 17.38
CA ILE A 195 -10.19 -15.18 17.67
C ILE A 195 -10.63 -15.31 19.14
N ASP A 196 -10.11 -16.30 19.84
CA ASP A 196 -10.36 -16.59 21.25
C ASP A 196 -9.37 -15.91 22.20
N ALA A 197 -8.40 -15.15 21.68
CA ALA A 197 -7.45 -14.43 22.50
C ALA A 197 -8.12 -13.25 23.24
N ASP A 198 -7.72 -13.02 24.49
CA ASP A 198 -8.26 -11.95 25.34
C ASP A 198 -8.17 -10.55 24.70
N VAL A 199 -7.13 -10.32 23.90
CA VAL A 199 -6.92 -9.06 23.17
C VAL A 199 -8.07 -8.73 22.21
N ILE A 200 -8.84 -9.72 21.73
CA ILE A 200 -10.02 -9.51 20.88
C ILE A 200 -11.11 -8.72 21.63
N ASN A 201 -11.28 -8.97 22.93
CA ASN A 201 -12.23 -8.22 23.75
C ASN A 201 -11.79 -6.76 23.91
N ALA A 202 -10.49 -6.52 24.10
CA ALA A 202 -9.93 -5.18 24.13
C ALA A 202 -10.18 -4.45 22.80
N TRP A 203 -9.98 -5.12 21.66
CA TRP A 203 -10.30 -4.57 20.34
C TRP A 203 -11.80 -4.30 20.17
N ARG A 204 -12.67 -5.16 20.67
CA ARG A 204 -14.12 -4.93 20.64
C ARG A 204 -14.51 -3.67 21.40
N SER A 205 -13.98 -3.49 22.60
CA SER A 205 -14.20 -2.29 23.38
C SER A 205 -13.68 -1.04 22.68
N GLU A 206 -12.52 -1.12 22.01
CA GLU A 206 -11.97 0.01 21.26
C GLU A 206 -12.83 0.39 20.05
N PHE A 207 -13.32 -0.60 19.30
CA PHE A 207 -14.24 -0.36 18.18
C PHE A 207 -15.54 0.28 18.65
N GLU A 208 -16.14 -0.21 19.74
CA GLU A 208 -17.33 0.41 20.34
C GLU A 208 -17.05 1.86 20.79
N ARG A 209 -15.91 2.09 21.45
CA ARG A 209 -15.49 3.41 21.93
C ARG A 209 -15.34 4.43 20.79
N ARG A 210 -14.82 3.99 19.63
CA ARG A 210 -14.63 4.84 18.44
C ARG A 210 -15.84 4.91 17.52
N GLY A 211 -16.86 4.07 17.75
CA GLY A 211 -18.00 3.95 16.84
C GLY A 211 -17.59 3.33 15.50
N TRP A 212 -16.60 2.44 15.51
CA TRP A 212 -16.16 1.69 14.33
C TRP A 212 -17.05 0.48 14.08
N PRO A 213 -17.33 0.13 12.81
CA PRO A 213 -18.06 -1.09 12.47
C PRO A 213 -17.26 -2.33 12.91
N TRP A 214 -17.87 -3.12 13.79
CA TRP A 214 -17.31 -4.40 14.19
C TRP A 214 -17.39 -5.41 13.04
N PHE A 215 -16.40 -6.29 12.95
CA PHE A 215 -16.31 -7.31 11.91
C PHE A 215 -17.46 -8.33 12.02
N PRO A 216 -18.30 -8.51 10.99
CA PRO A 216 -19.45 -9.40 11.04
C PRO A 216 -19.06 -10.89 11.05
N THR A 217 -17.92 -11.24 10.45
CA THR A 217 -17.54 -12.63 10.13
C THR A 217 -16.55 -13.26 11.11
N LEU A 218 -16.20 -12.59 12.22
CA LEU A 218 -15.20 -13.07 13.18
C LEU A 218 -15.44 -14.51 13.66
N GLY A 219 -16.70 -14.90 13.85
CA GLY A 219 -17.05 -16.26 14.29
C GLY A 219 -16.71 -17.37 13.28
N ARG A 220 -16.40 -17.03 12.02
CA ARG A 220 -15.97 -18.00 10.98
C ARG A 220 -14.44 -18.02 10.79
N LEU A 221 -13.73 -17.05 11.35
CA LEU A 221 -12.28 -16.92 11.21
C LEU A 221 -11.59 -17.57 12.41
N ARG A 222 -10.49 -18.28 12.15
CA ARG A 222 -9.62 -18.79 13.23
C ARG A 222 -8.68 -17.71 13.77
N VAL A 223 -8.24 -16.82 12.88
CA VAL A 223 -7.29 -15.75 13.17
C VAL A 223 -7.70 -14.49 12.44
N VAL A 224 -7.27 -13.35 13.00
CA VAL A 224 -7.35 -12.03 12.38
C VAL A 224 -6.00 -11.32 12.47
N TYR A 225 -5.85 -10.23 11.72
CA TYR A 225 -4.64 -9.42 11.75
C TYR A 225 -4.96 -8.07 12.37
N LEU A 226 -4.34 -7.76 13.51
CA LEU A 226 -4.62 -6.56 14.29
C LEU A 226 -3.32 -5.81 14.56
N PRO A 227 -3.34 -4.48 14.75
CA PRO A 227 -2.15 -3.74 15.11
C PRO A 227 -1.42 -4.34 16.31
N VAL A 228 -0.09 -4.48 16.16
CA VAL A 228 0.79 -5.06 17.19
C VAL A 228 0.63 -4.34 18.53
N GLY A 229 0.51 -5.10 19.61
CA GLY A 229 0.43 -4.56 20.97
C GLY A 229 -0.96 -4.05 21.36
N GLY A 230 -1.99 -4.48 20.62
CA GLY A 230 -3.38 -4.22 20.92
C GLY A 230 -3.82 -2.76 20.75
N PRO A 231 -5.04 -2.42 21.19
CA PRO A 231 -5.64 -1.09 20.99
C PRO A 231 -4.82 0.07 21.54
N ALA A 232 -4.10 -0.14 22.66
CA ALA A 232 -3.29 0.89 23.29
C ALA A 232 -2.09 1.33 22.43
N SER A 233 -1.65 0.46 21.51
CA SER A 233 -0.46 0.67 20.68
C SER A 233 -0.81 1.14 19.26
N ILE A 234 -2.09 1.43 18.98
CA ILE A 234 -2.55 1.81 17.63
C ILE A 234 -1.90 3.10 17.09
N ALA A 235 -1.38 3.96 17.97
CA ALA A 235 -0.71 5.20 17.59
C ALA A 235 0.50 4.95 16.67
N ALA A 236 1.23 3.85 16.85
CA ALA A 236 2.35 3.49 15.97
C ALA A 236 1.88 3.16 14.55
N PHE A 237 0.77 2.44 14.44
CA PHE A 237 0.12 2.15 13.15
C PHE A 237 -0.38 3.44 12.48
N GLU A 238 -1.01 4.33 13.25
CA GLU A 238 -1.51 5.61 12.75
C GLU A 238 -0.37 6.52 12.24
N ALA A 239 0.76 6.58 12.94
CA ALA A 239 1.93 7.32 12.50
C ALA A 239 2.48 6.79 11.17
N ALA A 240 2.61 5.46 11.03
CA ALA A 240 3.04 4.84 9.78
C ALA A 240 2.05 5.07 8.63
N LEU A 241 0.74 5.06 8.93
CA LEU A 241 -0.30 5.36 7.96
C LEU A 241 -0.18 6.78 7.40
N ARG A 242 0.07 7.79 8.25
CA ARG A 242 0.26 9.18 7.78
C ARG A 242 1.40 9.29 6.78
N VAL A 243 2.55 8.66 7.08
CA VAL A 243 3.70 8.61 6.17
C VAL A 243 3.34 7.92 4.86
N ALA A 244 2.59 6.81 4.91
CA ALA A 244 2.17 6.08 3.72
C ALA A 244 1.18 6.87 2.83
N VAL A 245 0.34 7.73 3.42
CA VAL A 245 -0.60 8.60 2.71
C VAL A 245 0.12 9.81 2.10
N GLU A 246 0.98 10.47 2.87
CA GLU A 246 1.79 11.61 2.39
C GLU A 246 2.71 11.21 1.22
N GLY A 247 3.33 10.02 1.31
CA GLY A 247 4.12 9.45 0.22
C GLY A 247 3.31 9.12 -1.04
N ASN A 248 1.99 8.92 -0.92
CA ASN A 248 1.10 8.70 -2.06
C ASN A 248 0.68 10.01 -2.74
N GLU A 249 0.43 11.08 -1.97
CA GLU A 249 0.04 12.38 -2.51
C GLU A 249 1.20 13.10 -3.19
N ALA A 250 2.43 12.97 -2.67
CA ALA A 250 3.62 13.53 -3.30
C ALA A 250 3.99 12.88 -4.65
N GLY A 251 3.49 11.66 -4.91
CA GLY A 251 3.66 10.97 -6.19
C GLY A 251 2.54 11.23 -7.21
N ALA A 252 1.50 11.98 -6.83
CA ALA A 252 0.34 12.27 -7.68
C ALA A 252 0.28 13.73 -8.20
N ALA A 253 1.23 14.57 -7.80
CA ALA A 253 1.36 15.98 -8.21
C ALA A 253 2.51 16.17 -9.21
#